data_AF-A0A5B7UEF6-F1
#
_entry.id   AF-A0A5B7UEF6-F1
#
_cell.length_a   1.000
_cell.length_b   1.000
_cell.length_c   1.000
_cell.angle_alpha   90.00
_cell.angle_beta   90.00
_cell.angle_gamma   90.00
#
_symmetry.space_group_name_H-M   'P 1'
#
loop_
_entity.id
_entity.type
_entity.pdbx_description
1 polymer ?
#
loop_
_entity_poly.entity_id
_entity_poly.type
_entity_poly.pdbx_seq_one_letter_code
_entity_poly.pdbx_strand_id
1 'polypeptide(L)'
;MKNLELNKIDLATLINISRWNLSLTNADDVKTYLAFIRGKKDISDYFQNFIGCADKTTATESSTKLKNALHSYCSENGYDNAKTKEKERKVYEYCQYCSKNKKEIQLSHISTIIDDENPNSFAEYASNEKFSVSEIIKYDSKTLRTLKFVEYQSEDLSIRLNKQMIGKTAKIDKIKKILTFTNISDELIAQFDK
;
A
#
# COMPACT_ATOMS: atom_id res chain seq x y z
N MET A 1 39.90 4.14 -7.81
CA MET A 1 38.50 4.28 -7.37
C MET A 1 37.96 2.90 -7.01
N LYS A 2 37.59 2.65 -5.75
CA LYS A 2 36.87 1.43 -5.38
C LYS A 2 35.42 1.62 -5.82
N ASN A 3 34.96 0.85 -6.79
CA ASN A 3 33.57 0.87 -7.23
C ASN A 3 32.72 0.10 -6.22
N LEU A 4 31.61 0.70 -5.80
CA LEU A 4 30.64 0.05 -4.92
C LEU A 4 29.84 -0.96 -5.75
N GLU A 5 30.10 -2.25 -5.57
CA GLU A 5 29.36 -3.30 -6.24
C GLU A 5 28.04 -3.59 -5.49
N LEU A 6 26.97 -2.93 -5.92
CA LEU A 6 25.62 -3.07 -5.34
C LEU A 6 25.14 -4.54 -5.29
N ASN A 7 25.62 -5.38 -6.21
CA ASN A 7 25.28 -6.81 -6.29
C ASN A 7 25.92 -7.69 -5.19
N LYS A 8 26.86 -7.12 -4.43
CA LYS A 8 27.54 -7.75 -3.27
C LYS A 8 27.13 -7.14 -1.93
N ILE A 9 26.13 -6.25 -1.92
CA ILE A 9 25.59 -5.71 -0.68
C ILE A 9 24.75 -6.80 0.00
N ASP A 10 25.24 -7.30 1.13
CA ASP A 10 24.51 -8.25 1.98
C ASP A 10 23.41 -7.54 2.78
N LEU A 11 23.66 -6.30 3.20
CA LEU A 11 22.76 -5.48 3.99
C LEU A 11 23.03 -3.99 3.79
N ALA A 12 22.00 -3.20 3.60
CA ALA A 12 22.06 -1.75 3.70
C ALA A 12 20.93 -1.22 4.60
N THR A 13 21.20 -0.12 5.29
CA THR A 13 20.25 0.57 6.16
C THR A 13 20.11 2.02 5.73
N LEU A 14 18.88 2.51 5.75
CA LEU A 14 18.57 3.92 5.58
C LEU A 14 18.20 4.49 6.95
N ILE A 15 18.81 5.63 7.30
CA ILE A 15 18.58 6.33 8.56
C ILE A 15 17.98 7.69 8.25
N ASN A 16 16.77 7.95 8.73
CA ASN A 16 16.19 9.29 8.72
C ASN A 16 16.70 10.08 9.93
N ILE A 17 17.65 10.98 9.68
CA ILE A 17 18.31 11.78 10.72
C ILE A 17 17.33 12.66 11.48
N SER A 18 16.33 13.24 10.79
CA SER A 18 15.32 14.10 11.42
C SER A 18 14.44 13.33 12.40
N ARG A 19 13.98 12.13 12.01
CA ARG A 19 13.21 11.24 12.91
C ARG A 19 14.09 10.67 14.03
N TRP A 20 15.34 10.36 13.74
CA TRP A 20 16.28 9.94 14.77
C TRP A 20 16.46 11.03 15.84
N ASN A 21 16.62 12.29 15.45
CA ASN A 21 16.68 13.41 16.40
C ASN A 21 15.39 13.53 17.24
N LEU A 22 14.22 13.32 16.65
CA LEU A 22 12.95 13.30 17.39
C LEU A 22 12.85 12.12 18.39
N SER A 23 13.46 10.98 18.06
CA SER A 23 13.54 9.83 18.98
C SER A 23 14.40 10.10 20.20
N LEU A 24 15.37 11.02 20.10
CA LEU A 24 16.24 11.39 21.23
C LEU A 24 15.52 12.27 22.25
N THR A 25 14.47 12.99 21.82
CA THR A 25 13.68 13.88 22.69
C THR A 25 12.40 13.24 23.22
N ASN A 26 11.83 12.26 22.50
CA ASN A 26 10.61 11.54 22.88
C ASN A 26 10.90 10.04 22.96
N ALA A 27 11.05 9.54 24.19
CA ALA A 27 11.66 8.24 24.47
C ALA A 27 10.84 7.01 24.02
N ASP A 28 9.54 7.15 23.75
CA ASP A 28 8.66 5.97 23.67
C ASP A 28 8.10 5.59 22.29
N ASP A 29 8.12 6.46 21.27
CA ASP A 29 7.27 6.22 20.08
C ASP A 29 7.87 6.36 18.67
N VAL A 30 9.12 6.78 18.52
CA VAL A 30 9.70 6.90 17.16
C VAL A 30 10.40 5.60 16.75
N LYS A 31 9.63 4.62 16.25
CA LYS A 31 10.14 3.28 15.84
C LYS A 31 10.56 3.16 14.37
N THR A 32 10.43 4.22 13.59
CA THR A 32 10.49 4.18 12.10
C THR A 32 11.67 4.95 11.48
N TYR A 33 12.65 5.41 12.27
CA TYR A 33 13.80 6.16 11.74
C TYR A 33 14.84 5.28 11.03
N LEU A 34 14.75 3.96 11.14
CA LEU A 34 15.68 2.99 10.56
C LEU A 34 14.90 2.05 9.63
N ALA A 35 15.28 1.99 8.35
CA ALA A 35 14.72 1.07 7.37
C ALA A 35 15.82 0.17 6.78
N PHE A 36 15.53 -1.10 6.58
CA PHE A 36 16.45 -2.04 5.94
C PHE A 36 16.18 -2.18 4.45
N ILE A 37 17.24 -2.07 3.66
CA ILE A 37 17.28 -2.47 2.26
C ILE A 37 17.82 -3.91 2.24
N ARG A 38 16.94 -4.86 1.91
CA ARG A 38 17.29 -6.30 1.91
C ARG A 38 18.31 -6.61 0.80
N GLY A 39 19.46 -7.18 1.19
CA GLY A 39 20.38 -7.87 0.29
C GLY A 39 20.01 -9.35 0.10
N LYS A 40 20.98 -10.20 -0.24
CA LYS A 40 20.75 -11.62 -0.61
C LYS A 40 20.47 -12.57 0.55
N LYS A 41 20.73 -12.18 1.80
CA LYS A 41 20.69 -13.09 2.96
C LYS A 41 19.63 -12.67 3.96
N ASP A 42 18.94 -13.65 4.56
CA ASP A 42 18.07 -13.39 5.70
C ASP A 42 18.90 -12.86 6.88
N ILE A 43 18.51 -11.70 7.39
CA ILE A 43 19.13 -11.05 8.53
C ILE A 43 18.52 -11.67 9.78
N SER A 44 19.36 -12.25 10.65
CA SER A 44 18.91 -12.86 11.91
C SER A 44 18.14 -11.86 12.77
N ASP A 45 17.06 -12.32 13.41
CA ASP A 45 16.28 -11.56 14.39
C ASP A 45 17.17 -10.99 15.51
N TYR A 46 18.28 -11.66 15.83
CA TYR A 46 19.26 -11.17 16.80
C TYR A 46 19.90 -9.84 16.36
N PHE A 47 20.30 -9.72 15.09
CA PHE A 47 20.91 -8.50 14.56
C PHE A 47 19.90 -7.35 14.48
N GLN A 48 18.66 -7.65 14.09
CA GLN A 48 17.58 -6.66 14.07
C GLN A 48 17.30 -6.09 15.47
N ASN A 49 17.25 -6.95 16.49
CA ASN A 49 17.10 -6.53 17.88
C ASN A 49 18.33 -5.75 18.39
N PHE A 50 19.54 -6.19 18.03
CA PHE A 50 20.80 -5.57 18.46
C PHE A 50 20.96 -4.12 17.99
N ILE A 51 20.57 -3.81 16.75
CA ILE A 51 20.66 -2.44 16.22
C ILE A 51 19.41 -1.58 16.50
N GLY A 52 18.46 -2.07 17.31
CA GLY A 52 17.24 -1.35 17.63
C GLY A 52 16.24 -1.25 16.47
N CYS A 53 16.32 -2.14 15.47
CA CYS A 53 15.31 -2.22 14.42
C CYS A 53 14.03 -2.83 14.98
N ALA A 54 13.20 -1.96 15.56
CA ALA A 54 11.92 -2.32 16.14
C ALA A 54 10.82 -2.53 15.10
N ASP A 55 11.07 -2.32 13.79
CA ASP A 55 10.03 -2.41 12.76
C ASP A 55 9.71 -3.86 12.35
N LYS A 56 9.14 -4.58 13.32
CA LYS A 56 8.52 -5.91 13.21
C LYS A 56 7.21 -5.87 12.40
N THR A 57 6.83 -4.71 11.85
CA THR A 57 5.59 -4.56 11.09
C THR A 57 5.57 -5.55 9.94
N THR A 58 4.57 -6.43 9.92
CA THR A 58 4.40 -7.41 8.84
C THR A 58 4.00 -6.72 7.54
N ALA A 59 4.10 -7.41 6.39
CA ALA A 59 3.61 -6.85 5.13
C ALA A 59 2.12 -6.50 5.18
N THR A 60 1.32 -7.36 5.83
CA THR A 60 -0.11 -7.14 6.05
C THR A 60 -0.37 -5.90 6.89
N GLU A 61 0.34 -5.73 8.01
CA GLU A 61 0.20 -4.55 8.86
C GLU A 61 0.64 -3.27 8.14
N SER A 62 1.77 -3.29 7.43
CA SER A 62 2.28 -2.14 6.69
C SER A 62 1.28 -1.68 5.61
N SER A 63 0.78 -2.63 4.81
CA SER A 63 -0.22 -2.35 3.79
C SER A 63 -1.57 -1.92 4.38
N THR A 64 -1.94 -2.44 5.55
CA THR A 64 -3.18 -2.05 6.26
C THR A 64 -3.09 -0.63 6.79
N LYS A 65 -1.97 -0.26 7.41
CA LYS A 65 -1.70 1.11 7.88
C LYS A 65 -1.78 2.10 6.72
N LEU A 66 -1.13 1.81 5.59
CA LEU A 66 -1.20 2.65 4.38
C LEU A 66 -2.64 2.81 3.89
N LYS A 67 -3.39 1.71 3.78
CA LYS A 67 -4.79 1.74 3.32
C LYS A 67 -5.66 2.60 4.24
N ASN A 68 -5.51 2.43 5.55
CA ASN A 68 -6.29 3.18 6.53
C ASN A 68 -5.95 4.67 6.48
N ALA A 69 -4.67 5.03 6.41
CA ALA A 69 -4.23 6.42 6.24
C ALA A 69 -4.80 7.03 4.95
N LEU A 70 -4.76 6.31 3.83
CA LEU A 70 -5.31 6.77 2.56
C LEU A 70 -6.81 7.04 2.62
N HIS A 71 -7.59 6.11 3.19
CA HIS A 71 -9.03 6.29 3.35
C HIS A 71 -9.36 7.50 4.25
N SER A 72 -8.69 7.62 5.39
CA SER A 72 -8.91 8.74 6.32
C SER A 72 -8.50 10.07 5.69
N TYR A 73 -7.35 10.13 5.02
CA TYR A 73 -6.89 11.34 4.32
C TYR A 73 -7.88 11.80 3.25
N CYS A 74 -8.39 10.88 2.42
CA CYS A 74 -9.37 11.23 1.39
C CYS A 74 -10.67 11.77 2.00
N SER A 75 -11.13 11.16 3.09
CA SER A 75 -12.34 11.59 3.80
C SER A 75 -12.17 12.96 4.45
N GLU A 76 -11.05 13.21 5.13
CA GLU A 76 -10.78 14.45 5.86
C GLU A 76 -10.52 15.63 4.91
N ASN A 77 -9.97 15.38 3.72
CA ASN A 77 -9.82 16.38 2.65
C ASN A 77 -11.07 16.56 1.77
N GLY A 78 -12.19 15.92 2.11
CA GLY A 78 -13.47 16.08 1.40
C GLY A 78 -13.44 15.58 -0.05
N TYR A 79 -12.58 14.63 -0.40
CA TYR A 79 -12.58 14.05 -1.74
C TYR A 79 -13.86 13.26 -1.97
N ASP A 80 -14.49 13.49 -3.12
CA ASP A 80 -15.65 12.71 -3.54
C ASP A 80 -15.27 11.24 -3.81
N ASN A 81 -16.30 10.41 -3.97
CA ASN A 81 -16.13 8.97 -4.20
C ASN A 81 -15.38 8.65 -5.50
N ALA A 82 -15.53 9.49 -6.55
CA ALA A 82 -14.85 9.26 -7.82
C ALA A 82 -13.35 9.55 -7.70
N LYS A 83 -12.99 10.70 -7.11
CA LYS A 83 -11.60 11.09 -6.82
C LYS A 83 -10.92 10.12 -5.86
N THR A 84 -11.62 9.69 -4.81
CA THR A 84 -11.10 8.71 -3.85
C THR A 84 -10.76 7.39 -4.56
N LYS A 85 -11.70 6.83 -5.35
CA LYS A 85 -11.46 5.61 -6.14
C LYS A 85 -10.31 5.76 -7.13
N GLU A 86 -10.16 6.94 -7.74
CA GLU A 86 -9.06 7.20 -8.67
C GLU A 86 -7.70 7.19 -7.94
N LYS A 87 -7.59 7.89 -6.81
CA LYS A 87 -6.36 7.92 -5.99
C LYS A 87 -6.02 6.53 -5.48
N GLU A 88 -6.98 5.79 -4.91
CA GLU A 88 -6.80 4.39 -4.49
C GLU A 88 -6.28 3.49 -5.63
N ARG A 89 -6.85 3.64 -6.83
CA ARG A 89 -6.42 2.89 -8.01
C ARG A 89 -4.97 3.22 -8.39
N LYS A 90 -4.60 4.51 -8.45
CA LYS A 90 -3.24 4.94 -8.80
C LYS A 90 -2.22 4.44 -7.77
N VAL A 91 -2.53 4.55 -6.48
CA VAL A 91 -1.67 4.02 -5.40
C VAL A 91 -1.49 2.50 -5.53
N TYR A 92 -2.57 1.76 -5.77
CA TYR A 92 -2.47 0.31 -6.01
C TYR A 92 -1.57 -0.03 -7.20
N GLU A 93 -1.74 0.67 -8.33
CA GLU A 93 -0.97 0.43 -9.54
C GLU A 93 0.52 0.70 -9.34
N TYR A 94 0.88 1.77 -8.63
CA TYR A 94 2.25 2.05 -8.24
C TYR A 94 2.84 0.95 -7.35
N CYS A 95 2.15 0.58 -6.27
CA CYS A 95 2.61 -0.48 -5.36
C CYS A 95 2.78 -1.81 -6.10
N GLN A 96 1.85 -2.15 -7.00
CA GLN A 96 1.95 -3.35 -7.83
C GLN A 96 3.14 -3.27 -8.81
N TYR A 97 3.36 -2.11 -9.45
CA TYR A 97 4.50 -1.90 -10.33
C TYR A 97 5.82 -2.10 -9.58
N CYS A 98 5.99 -1.46 -8.42
CA CYS A 98 7.21 -1.62 -7.62
C CYS A 98 7.44 -3.06 -7.20
N SER A 99 6.39 -3.75 -6.71
CA SER A 99 6.47 -5.17 -6.35
C SER A 99 6.91 -6.06 -7.53
N LYS A 100 6.27 -5.91 -8.71
CA LYS A 100 6.63 -6.67 -9.92
C LYS A 100 8.07 -6.43 -10.37
N ASN A 101 8.56 -5.21 -10.20
CA ASN A 101 9.90 -4.81 -10.63
C ASN A 101 10.95 -4.91 -9.51
N LYS A 102 10.61 -5.52 -8.36
CA LYS A 102 11.49 -5.63 -7.18
C LYS A 102 12.07 -4.28 -6.74
N LYS A 103 11.28 -3.20 -6.87
CA LYS A 103 11.60 -1.85 -6.40
C LYS A 103 10.94 -1.60 -5.05
N GLU A 104 11.52 -0.70 -4.29
CA GLU A 104 10.94 -0.23 -3.03
C GLU A 104 9.67 0.59 -3.28
N ILE A 105 8.71 0.49 -2.36
CA ILE A 105 7.49 1.29 -2.38
C ILE A 105 7.71 2.46 -1.41
N GLN A 106 8.01 3.63 -1.97
CA GLN A 106 8.25 4.84 -1.18
C GLN A 106 6.95 5.59 -0.87
N LEU A 107 6.74 5.93 0.41
CA LEU A 107 5.60 6.72 0.88
C LEU A 107 5.58 8.14 0.27
N SER A 108 6.76 8.75 0.08
CA SER A 108 6.90 10.05 -0.59
C SER A 108 6.32 10.04 -2.00
N HIS A 109 6.62 9.00 -2.79
CA HIS A 109 6.07 8.86 -4.13
C HIS A 109 4.56 8.59 -4.12
N ILE A 110 4.05 7.82 -3.15
CA ILE A 110 2.60 7.65 -2.94
C ILE A 110 1.95 9.01 -2.67
N SER A 111 2.59 9.84 -1.84
CA SER A 111 2.09 11.17 -1.51
C SER A 111 2.01 12.07 -2.75
N THR A 112 3.03 12.06 -3.62
CA THR A 112 2.99 12.77 -4.91
C THR A 112 1.91 12.24 -5.86
N ILE A 113 1.64 10.92 -5.87
CA ILE A 113 0.55 10.34 -6.66
C ILE A 113 -0.83 10.83 -6.17
N ILE A 114 -0.96 11.04 -4.86
CA ILE A 114 -2.19 11.48 -4.23
C ILE A 114 -2.39 12.96 -4.52
N ASP A 115 -1.41 13.81 -4.23
CA ASP A 115 -1.50 15.26 -4.43
C ASP A 115 -0.16 15.76 -4.98
N ASP A 116 -0.14 16.11 -6.26
CA ASP A 116 1.03 16.63 -6.95
C ASP A 116 1.28 18.11 -6.68
N GLU A 117 0.24 18.86 -6.28
CA GLU A 117 0.36 20.26 -5.85
C GLU A 117 0.97 20.35 -4.44
N ASN A 118 0.64 19.38 -3.56
CA ASN A 118 1.16 19.29 -2.20
C ASN A 118 1.82 17.92 -1.92
N PRO A 119 2.98 17.62 -2.54
CA PRO A 119 3.55 16.28 -2.60
C PRO A 119 3.98 15.68 -1.27
N ASN A 120 4.11 16.48 -0.21
CA ASN A 120 4.48 15.99 1.14
C ASN A 120 3.27 15.78 2.06
N SER A 121 2.10 16.33 1.72
CA SER A 121 0.95 16.42 2.63
C SER A 121 0.46 15.05 3.10
N PHE A 122 0.33 14.08 2.21
CA PHE A 122 -0.08 12.73 2.57
C PHE A 122 1.03 11.97 3.31
N ALA A 123 2.29 12.14 2.93
CA ALA A 123 3.41 11.47 3.60
C ALA A 123 3.53 11.91 5.07
N GLU A 124 3.40 13.21 5.34
CA GLU A 124 3.38 13.76 6.71
C GLU A 124 2.16 13.26 7.49
N TYR A 125 0.98 13.30 6.87
CA TYR A 125 -0.26 12.81 7.46
C TYR A 125 -0.18 11.32 7.84
N ALA A 126 0.29 10.47 6.92
CA ALA A 126 0.38 9.03 7.13
C ALA A 126 1.48 8.64 8.13
N SER A 127 2.51 9.49 8.27
CA SER A 127 3.65 9.26 9.16
C SER A 127 3.39 9.64 10.62
N ASN A 128 2.27 10.30 10.92
CA ASN A 128 1.92 10.70 12.28
C ASN A 128 1.69 9.49 13.21
N GLU A 129 1.57 9.74 14.51
CA GLU A 129 1.38 8.67 15.51
C GLU A 129 0.11 7.84 15.25
N LYS A 130 -0.97 8.48 14.80
CA LYS A 130 -2.28 7.83 14.54
C LYS A 130 -2.17 6.69 13.53
N PHE A 131 -1.41 6.85 12.44
CA PHE A 131 -1.29 5.84 11.40
C PHE A 131 0.04 5.09 11.42
N SER A 132 1.10 5.75 11.88
CA SER A 132 2.44 5.18 12.02
C SER A 132 2.90 4.42 10.77
N VAL A 133 2.66 5.00 9.59
CA VAL A 133 3.08 4.43 8.30
C VAL A 133 4.58 4.64 8.13
N SER A 134 5.30 3.57 7.82
CA SER A 134 6.74 3.60 7.54
C SER A 134 7.03 4.26 6.18
N GLU A 135 8.22 4.83 6.02
CA GLU A 135 8.65 5.46 4.76
C GLU A 135 8.73 4.46 3.60
N ILE A 136 9.08 3.21 3.91
CA ILE A 136 9.09 2.08 2.98
C ILE A 136 7.91 1.17 3.29
N ILE A 137 7.03 1.01 2.32
CA ILE A 137 5.84 0.17 2.45
C ILE A 137 6.17 -1.27 2.09
N LYS A 138 5.83 -2.20 2.99
CA LYS A 138 5.93 -3.64 2.72
C LYS A 138 4.68 -4.09 1.96
N TYR A 139 4.88 -4.67 0.78
CA TYR A 139 3.80 -5.06 -0.13
C TYR A 139 3.06 -6.31 0.36
N ASP A 140 1.79 -6.16 0.71
CA ASP A 140 0.85 -7.29 0.81
C ASP A 140 -0.18 -7.24 -0.31
N SER A 141 -0.15 -8.26 -1.18
CA SER A 141 -0.96 -8.31 -2.39
C SER A 141 -2.46 -8.41 -2.10
N LYS A 142 -2.84 -9.04 -0.97
CA LYS A 142 -4.25 -9.22 -0.60
C LYS A 142 -4.83 -7.89 -0.11
N THR A 143 -4.13 -7.23 0.81
CA THR A 143 -4.57 -5.96 1.39
C THR A 143 -4.62 -4.84 0.35
N LEU A 144 -3.55 -4.65 -0.42
CA LEU A 144 -3.49 -3.53 -1.37
C LEU A 144 -4.47 -3.69 -2.54
N ARG A 145 -4.80 -4.93 -2.93
CA ARG A 145 -5.79 -5.19 -3.98
C ARG A 145 -7.18 -4.68 -3.64
N THR A 146 -7.52 -4.59 -2.35
CA THR A 146 -8.77 -3.99 -1.88
C THR A 146 -8.89 -2.49 -2.17
N LEU A 147 -7.80 -1.80 -2.54
CA LEU A 147 -7.86 -0.42 -3.03
C LEU A 147 -8.53 -0.33 -4.41
N LYS A 148 -8.31 -1.32 -5.28
CA LYS A 148 -8.85 -1.32 -6.66
C LYS A 148 -10.07 -2.22 -6.84
N PHE A 149 -10.16 -3.32 -6.08
CA PHE A 149 -11.16 -4.36 -6.30
C PHE A 149 -12.06 -4.58 -5.08
N VAL A 150 -13.31 -4.96 -5.34
CA VAL A 150 -14.22 -5.62 -4.40
C VAL A 150 -14.14 -7.11 -4.68
N GLU A 151 -13.92 -7.91 -3.64
CA GLU A 151 -13.71 -9.34 -3.75
C GLU A 151 -14.67 -10.11 -2.84
N TYR A 152 -15.20 -11.21 -3.35
CA TYR A 152 -15.98 -12.19 -2.59
C TYR A 152 -15.56 -13.59 -3.04
N GLN A 153 -15.46 -14.50 -2.07
CA GLN A 153 -15.15 -15.90 -2.35
C GLN A 153 -15.90 -16.82 -1.40
N SER A 154 -16.56 -17.83 -1.97
CA SER A 154 -17.14 -19.00 -1.32
C SER A 154 -16.69 -20.26 -2.06
N GLU A 155 -17.21 -21.42 -1.64
CA GLU A 155 -16.92 -22.72 -2.27
C GLU A 155 -17.21 -22.72 -3.78
N ASP A 156 -18.41 -22.29 -4.17
CA ASP A 156 -18.85 -22.34 -5.57
C ASP A 156 -18.79 -21.00 -6.32
N LEU A 157 -18.34 -19.91 -5.67
CA LEU A 157 -18.39 -18.57 -6.26
C LEU A 157 -17.16 -17.74 -5.91
N SER A 158 -16.47 -17.23 -6.93
CA SER A 158 -15.43 -16.23 -6.79
C SER A 158 -15.77 -15.01 -7.65
N ILE A 159 -15.90 -13.85 -7.01
CA ILE A 159 -16.18 -12.58 -7.69
C ILE A 159 -15.07 -11.60 -7.34
N ARG A 160 -14.47 -11.00 -8.36
CA ARG A 160 -13.55 -9.87 -8.24
C ARG A 160 -13.96 -8.78 -9.23
N LEU A 161 -14.41 -7.65 -8.72
CA LEU A 161 -14.87 -6.52 -9.53
C LEU A 161 -14.02 -5.29 -9.26
N ASN A 162 -13.66 -4.57 -10.32
CA ASN A 162 -13.04 -3.25 -10.14
C ASN A 162 -14.08 -2.30 -9.50
N LYS A 163 -13.70 -1.56 -8.45
CA LYS A 163 -14.58 -0.60 -7.75
C LYS A 163 -15.20 0.45 -8.68
N GLN A 164 -14.58 0.72 -9.82
CA GLN A 164 -15.09 1.63 -10.85
C GLN A 164 -16.30 1.06 -11.62
N MET A 165 -16.48 -0.26 -11.66
CA MET A 165 -17.63 -0.91 -12.29
C MET A 165 -18.91 -0.76 -11.46
N ILE A 166 -18.75 -0.68 -10.13
CA ILE A 166 -19.87 -0.63 -9.18
C ILE A 166 -20.67 0.66 -9.39
N GLY A 167 -21.97 0.50 -9.64
CA GLY A 167 -22.91 1.58 -9.94
C GLY A 167 -22.95 2.00 -11.41
N LYS A 168 -22.03 1.48 -12.25
CA LYS A 168 -22.00 1.72 -13.69
C LYS A 168 -22.45 0.47 -14.45
N THR A 169 -21.52 -0.46 -14.65
CA THR A 169 -21.73 -1.73 -15.37
C THR A 169 -22.11 -2.87 -14.44
N ALA A 170 -21.79 -2.78 -13.14
CA ALA A 170 -22.22 -3.72 -12.12
C ALA A 170 -23.20 -3.02 -11.17
N LYS A 171 -24.48 -3.42 -11.20
CA LYS A 171 -25.57 -2.85 -10.39
C LYS A 171 -26.06 -3.86 -9.37
N ILE A 172 -26.20 -3.42 -8.11
CA ILE A 172 -26.63 -4.28 -7.01
C ILE A 172 -28.00 -3.80 -6.53
N ASP A 173 -29.00 -4.66 -6.64
CA ASP A 173 -30.27 -4.52 -5.93
C ASP A 173 -30.14 -5.25 -4.59
N LYS A 174 -29.98 -4.48 -3.51
CA LYS A 174 -29.79 -5.02 -2.15
C LYS A 174 -31.05 -5.67 -1.59
N ILE A 175 -32.24 -5.23 -2.01
CA ILE A 175 -33.52 -5.75 -1.51
C ILE A 175 -33.79 -7.10 -2.14
N LYS A 176 -33.64 -7.20 -3.47
CA LYS A 176 -33.83 -8.44 -4.22
C LYS A 176 -32.61 -9.36 -4.18
N LYS A 177 -31.48 -8.89 -3.66
CA LYS A 177 -30.18 -9.58 -3.65
C LYS A 177 -29.71 -9.98 -5.05
N ILE A 178 -29.86 -9.08 -6.01
CA ILE A 178 -29.49 -9.31 -7.42
C ILE A 178 -28.26 -8.46 -7.76
N LEU A 179 -27.26 -9.09 -8.37
CA LEU A 179 -26.13 -8.42 -9.02
C LEU A 179 -26.32 -8.53 -10.53
N THR A 180 -26.54 -7.41 -11.20
CA THR A 180 -26.71 -7.33 -12.65
C THR A 180 -25.46 -6.75 -13.29
N PHE A 181 -24.94 -7.42 -14.31
CA PHE A 181 -23.90 -6.89 -15.17
C PHE A 181 -24.53 -6.43 -16.49
N THR A 182 -24.18 -5.22 -16.94
CA THR A 182 -24.59 -4.67 -18.23
C THR A 182 -23.36 -4.37 -19.07
N ASN A 183 -23.48 -4.48 -20.41
CA ASN A 183 -22.37 -4.28 -21.34
C ASN A 183 -21.18 -5.22 -21.05
N ILE A 184 -21.47 -6.50 -20.83
CA ILE A 184 -20.45 -7.56 -20.71
C ILE A 184 -19.85 -7.87 -22.09
N SER A 185 -18.59 -8.28 -22.13
CA SER A 185 -17.89 -8.59 -23.38
C SER A 185 -18.39 -9.89 -24.01
N ASP A 186 -18.30 -9.98 -25.34
CA ASP A 186 -18.61 -11.21 -26.09
C ASP A 186 -17.76 -12.41 -25.60
N GLU A 187 -16.52 -12.14 -25.20
CA GLU A 187 -15.63 -13.14 -24.59
C GLU A 187 -16.19 -13.75 -23.30
N LEU A 188 -16.87 -12.94 -22.48
CA LEU A 188 -17.50 -13.39 -21.24
C LEU A 188 -18.80 -14.16 -21.55
N ILE A 189 -19.61 -13.67 -22.49
CA ILE A 189 -20.82 -14.36 -22.96
C ILE A 189 -20.46 -15.77 -23.43
N ALA A 190 -19.41 -15.90 -24.24
CA ALA A 190 -18.94 -17.18 -24.76
C ALA A 190 -18.47 -18.19 -23.69
N GLN A 191 -18.22 -17.78 -22.44
CA GLN A 191 -17.95 -18.73 -21.35
C GLN A 191 -19.22 -19.37 -20.77
N PHE A 192 -20.40 -18.79 -21.02
CA PHE A 192 -21.70 -19.34 -20.57
C PHE A 192 -22.34 -20.27 -21.60
N ASP A 193 -21.92 -20.17 -22.87
CA ASP A 193 -22.44 -20.99 -23.98
C ASP A 193 -21.69 -22.32 -24.16
N LYS A 194 -20.77 -22.67 -23.24
CA LYS A 194 -20.01 -23.93 -23.22
C LYS A 194 -20.67 -24.95 -22.31
#